data_AF-A0A7W1Z5M5-F1
#
_entry.id   AF-A0A7W1Z5M5-F1
#
_cell.length_a   1.000
_cell.length_b   1.000
_cell.length_c   1.000
_cell.angle_alpha   90.00
_cell.angle_beta   90.00
_cell.angle_gamma   90.00
#
_symmetry.space_group_name_H-M   'P 1'
#
loop_
_entity.id
_entity.type
_entity.pdbx_description
1 polymer ?
#
loop_
_entity_poly.entity_id
_entity_poly.type
_entity_poly.pdbx_seq_one_letter_code
_entity_poly.pdbx_strand_id
1 'polypeptide(L)'
;FTNALAGEGRRVDAVRLDERTSPAEYAALLARADSADVVIATAYVVPREYRGTVAAAAGFPEFVQALATARKPVVAVSFGSPYLLGSFAAVPAYLLAWGGADVSQRAAARALLGQSPITGRLPVSIPPFHRFGEGLDRPTRAITVSQ
;
A
#
# COMPACT_ATOMS: atom_id res chain seq x y z
N PHE A 1 -5.04 -10.61 2.14
CA PHE A 1 -4.18 -9.89 1.18
C PHE A 1 -2.97 -10.74 0.83
N THR A 2 -2.10 -11.08 1.79
CA THR A 2 -0.99 -12.03 1.60
C THR A 2 -1.42 -13.33 0.94
N ASN A 3 -2.47 -13.98 1.46
CA ASN A 3 -3.00 -15.21 0.87
C ASN A 3 -3.53 -15.01 -0.56
N ALA A 4 -4.08 -13.84 -0.87
CA ALA A 4 -4.54 -13.53 -2.22
C ALA A 4 -3.37 -13.37 -3.19
N LEU A 5 -2.26 -12.76 -2.77
CA LEU A 5 -1.04 -12.68 -3.57
C LEU A 5 -0.37 -14.06 -3.74
N ALA A 6 -0.27 -14.83 -2.65
CA ALA A 6 0.33 -16.16 -2.68
C ALA A 6 -0.48 -17.15 -3.52
N GLY A 7 -1.82 -17.07 -3.47
CA GLY A 7 -2.71 -17.89 -4.29
C GLY A 7 -2.57 -17.67 -5.79
N GLU A 8 -2.02 -16.53 -6.22
CA GLU A 8 -1.72 -16.20 -7.62
C GLU A 8 -0.27 -16.57 -8.00
N GLY A 9 0.37 -17.48 -7.23
CA GLY A 9 1.69 -18.04 -7.50
C GLY A 9 2.87 -17.12 -7.21
N ARG A 10 2.67 -16.02 -6.46
CA ARG A 10 3.78 -15.13 -6.05
C ARG A 10 4.46 -15.65 -4.80
N ARG A 11 5.80 -15.58 -4.75
CA ARG A 11 6.55 -15.73 -3.51
C ARG A 11 6.32 -14.49 -2.66
N VAL A 12 5.68 -14.66 -1.51
CA VAL A 12 5.38 -13.54 -0.59
C VAL A 12 6.06 -13.80 0.75
N ASP A 13 6.95 -12.90 1.14
CA ASP A 13 7.47 -12.80 2.50
C ASP A 13 6.72 -11.67 3.22
N ALA A 14 5.88 -12.03 4.18
CA ALA A 14 5.02 -11.09 4.89
C ALA A 14 5.48 -10.93 6.33
N VAL A 15 5.59 -9.67 6.76
CA VAL A 15 5.88 -9.29 8.15
C VAL A 15 4.76 -8.38 8.64
N ARG A 16 4.26 -8.65 9.84
CA ARG A 16 3.28 -7.81 10.51
C ARG A 16 4.01 -6.83 11.42
N LEU A 17 3.68 -5.55 11.28
CA LEU A 17 4.21 -4.47 12.10
C LEU A 17 3.12 -4.00 13.06
N ASP A 18 3.49 -3.76 14.31
CA ASP A 18 2.65 -3.20 15.36
C ASP A 18 3.47 -2.25 16.25
N GLU A 19 2.84 -1.68 17.29
CA GLU A 19 3.45 -0.71 18.21
C GLU A 19 4.71 -1.22 18.93
N ARG A 20 4.96 -2.53 18.95
CA ARG A 20 6.13 -3.15 19.57
C ARG A 20 7.30 -3.31 18.59
N THR A 21 7.12 -2.93 17.33
CA THR A 21 8.18 -3.03 16.31
C THR A 21 9.31 -2.07 16.67
N SER A 22 10.49 -2.62 16.91
CA SER A 22 11.65 -1.84 17.29
C SER A 22 12.29 -1.10 16.10
N PRO A 23 13.05 -0.02 16.34
CA PRO A 23 13.85 0.62 15.30
C PRO A 23 14.82 -0.34 14.59
N ALA A 24 15.36 -1.33 15.33
CA ALA A 24 16.25 -2.35 14.77
C ALA A 24 15.51 -3.28 13.79
N GLU A 25 14.27 -3.67 14.10
CA GLU A 25 13.43 -4.43 13.18
C GLU A 25 13.11 -3.64 11.91
N TYR A 26 12.78 -2.34 12.03
CA TYR A 26 12.58 -1.47 10.87
C TYR A 26 13.84 -1.37 9.99
N ALA A 27 15.02 -1.21 10.59
CA ALA A 27 16.29 -1.18 9.87
C ALA A 27 16.57 -2.51 9.14
N ALA A 28 16.32 -3.64 9.81
CA ALA A 28 16.47 -4.97 9.21
C ALA A 28 15.51 -5.18 8.03
N LEU A 29 14.26 -4.73 8.15
CA LEU A 29 13.28 -4.80 7.07
C LEU A 29 13.65 -3.90 5.89
N LEU A 30 14.21 -2.73 6.15
CA LEU A 30 14.70 -1.82 5.10
C LEU A 30 15.83 -2.46 4.30
N ALA A 31 16.81 -3.09 4.98
CA ALA A 31 17.87 -3.84 4.32
C ALA A 31 17.33 -5.06 3.55
N ARG A 32 16.36 -5.78 4.12
CA ARG A 32 15.73 -6.93 3.46
C ARG A 32 15.00 -6.54 2.17
N ALA A 33 14.49 -5.32 2.11
CA ALA A 33 13.84 -4.75 0.93
C ALA A 33 14.76 -4.70 -0.31
N ASP A 34 16.08 -4.75 -0.14
CA ASP A 34 17.06 -4.82 -1.24
C ASP A 34 16.94 -6.10 -2.07
N SER A 35 16.39 -7.16 -1.47
CA SER A 35 16.23 -8.48 -2.09
C SER A 35 14.84 -8.71 -2.69
N ALA A 36 13.94 -7.72 -2.60
CA ALA A 36 12.57 -7.81 -3.08
C ALA A 36 12.40 -7.10 -4.43
N ASP A 37 11.70 -7.74 -5.37
CA ASP A 37 11.32 -7.11 -6.64
C ASP A 37 10.35 -5.93 -6.44
N VAL A 38 9.48 -6.05 -5.42
CA VAL A 38 8.51 -5.03 -5.03
C VAL A 38 8.21 -5.16 -3.54
N VAL A 39 8.05 -4.01 -2.88
CA VAL A 39 7.60 -3.93 -1.48
C VAL A 39 6.17 -3.41 -1.48
N ILE A 40 5.26 -4.15 -0.84
CA ILE A 40 3.88 -3.69 -0.67
C ILE A 40 3.66 -3.35 0.81
N ALA A 41 3.62 -2.06 1.12
CA ALA A 41 3.39 -1.56 2.47
C ALA A 41 1.90 -1.35 2.71
N THR A 42 1.26 -2.26 3.43
CA THR A 42 -0.20 -2.21 3.67
C THR A 42 -0.55 -1.62 5.03
N ALA A 43 -1.49 -0.69 5.08
CA ALA A 43 -2.00 -0.10 6.31
C ALA A 43 -3.52 -0.37 6.47
N TYR A 44 -3.92 -0.84 7.65
CA TYR A 44 -5.32 -1.13 8.01
C TYR A 44 -5.82 -0.13 9.05
N VAL A 45 -5.81 1.15 8.71
CA VAL A 45 -6.25 2.22 9.62
C VAL A 45 -7.61 2.71 9.18
N VAL A 46 -8.62 2.54 10.03
CA VAL A 46 -9.97 3.07 9.78
C VAL A 46 -9.97 4.56 10.14
N PRO A 47 -10.60 5.46 9.36
CA PRO A 47 -10.80 6.84 9.79
C PRO A 47 -11.48 6.86 11.16
N ARG A 48 -10.82 7.43 12.17
CA ARG A 48 -11.49 7.78 13.41
C ARG A 48 -11.95 9.22 13.26
N GLU A 49 -13.24 9.42 13.05
CA GLU A 49 -13.86 10.71 13.32
C GLU A 49 -13.48 11.09 14.76
N TYR A 50 -13.02 12.33 14.98
CA TYR A 50 -12.65 12.90 16.30
C TYR A 50 -11.25 12.68 16.91
N ARG A 51 -10.23 12.20 16.18
CA ARG A 51 -8.82 12.46 16.60
C ARG A 51 -8.05 13.03 15.42
N GLY A 52 -7.54 14.26 15.59
CA GLY A 52 -6.82 15.04 14.57
C GLY A 52 -5.54 14.42 14.01
N THR A 53 -5.30 13.12 14.24
CA THR A 53 -4.23 12.33 13.63
C THR A 53 -4.76 10.91 13.38
N VAL A 54 -5.01 10.59 12.11
CA VAL A 54 -5.06 9.19 11.65
C VAL A 54 -3.62 8.68 11.67
N ALA A 55 -3.19 8.10 12.79
CA ALA A 55 -1.82 7.60 12.92
C ALA A 55 -1.78 6.10 12.65
N ALA A 56 -0.93 5.67 11.73
CA ALA A 56 -0.42 4.31 11.73
C ALA A 56 0.43 4.09 13.00
N ALA A 57 0.75 2.84 13.34
CA ALA A 57 1.66 2.55 14.45
C ALA A 57 2.95 3.38 14.32
N ALA A 58 3.46 3.88 15.46
CA ALA A 58 4.67 4.70 15.49
C ALA A 58 5.81 4.01 14.72
N GLY A 59 6.46 4.72 13.79
CA GLY A 59 7.54 4.19 12.95
C GLY A 59 7.10 3.65 11.58
N PHE A 60 5.84 3.28 11.38
CA PHE A 60 5.38 2.80 10.06
C PHE A 60 5.45 3.87 8.97
N PRO A 61 4.94 5.11 9.18
CA PRO A 61 5.06 6.14 8.16
C PRO A 61 6.51 6.47 7.80
N GLU A 62 7.38 6.57 8.81
CA GLU A 62 8.80 6.83 8.65
C GLU A 62 9.49 5.72 7.85
N PHE A 63 9.12 4.47 8.10
CA PHE A 63 9.60 3.32 7.35
C PHE A 63 9.18 3.36 5.88
N VAL A 64 7.91 3.66 5.59
CA VAL A 64 7.42 3.78 4.20
C VAL A 64 8.12 4.95 3.49
N GLN A 65 8.30 6.08 4.18
CA GLN A 65 9.04 7.23 3.67
C GLN A 65 10.52 6.88 3.40
N ALA A 66 11.16 6.09 4.27
CA ALA A 66 12.54 5.63 4.09
C ALA A 66 12.69 4.71 2.88
N LEU A 67 11.77 3.75 2.69
CA LEU A 67 11.73 2.89 1.50
C LEU A 67 11.64 3.73 0.22
N ALA A 68 10.72 4.71 0.19
CA ALA A 68 10.53 5.58 -0.96
C ALA A 68 11.77 6.46 -1.23
N THR A 69 12.35 7.04 -0.20
CA THR A 69 13.56 7.89 -0.31
C THR A 69 14.77 7.09 -0.78
N ALA A 70 14.90 5.84 -0.35
CA ALA A 70 15.91 4.90 -0.83
C ALA A 70 15.61 4.33 -2.24
N ARG A 71 14.59 4.87 -2.95
CA ARG A 71 14.16 4.48 -4.29
C ARG A 71 13.84 2.99 -4.42
N LYS A 72 13.35 2.37 -3.35
CA LYS A 72 12.85 1.00 -3.42
C LYS A 72 11.55 0.96 -4.24
N PRO A 73 11.29 -0.12 -4.99
CA PRO A 73 10.04 -0.31 -5.72
C PRO A 73 8.90 -0.56 -4.73
N VAL A 74 8.41 0.50 -4.08
CA VAL A 74 7.40 0.41 -3.02
C VAL A 74 6.03 0.89 -3.49
N VAL A 75 5.00 0.12 -3.16
CA VAL A 75 3.59 0.51 -3.29
C VAL A 75 2.99 0.57 -1.90
N ALA A 76 2.49 1.74 -1.49
CA ALA A 76 1.70 1.86 -0.27
C ALA A 76 0.22 1.57 -0.57
N VAL A 77 -0.41 0.76 0.27
CA VAL A 77 -1.83 0.39 0.13
C VAL A 77 -2.55 0.72 1.42
N SER A 78 -3.56 1.60 1.35
CA SER A 78 -4.44 1.87 2.50
C SER A 78 -5.75 1.10 2.36
N PHE A 79 -6.05 0.30 3.37
CA PHE A 79 -7.31 -0.45 3.54
C PHE A 79 -8.30 0.30 4.44
N GLY A 80 -8.23 1.62 4.48
CA GLY A 80 -9.17 2.45 5.22
C GLY A 80 -8.97 3.93 4.92
N SER A 81 -8.23 4.63 5.77
CA SER A 81 -8.10 6.08 5.69
C SER A 81 -7.27 6.51 4.48
N PRO A 82 -7.80 7.41 3.63
CA PRO A 82 -7.06 7.92 2.49
C PRO A 82 -5.93 8.88 2.91
N TYR A 83 -6.04 9.47 4.11
CA TYR A 83 -5.18 10.54 4.59
C TYR A 83 -3.78 10.10 5.04
N LEU A 84 -3.51 8.78 5.07
CA LEU A 84 -2.17 8.27 5.37
C LEU A 84 -1.09 8.75 4.39
N LEU A 85 -1.49 9.10 3.15
CA LEU A 85 -0.57 9.66 2.14
C LEU A 85 0.22 10.86 2.67
N GLY A 86 -0.38 11.70 3.52
CA GLY A 86 0.29 12.86 4.09
C GLY A 86 1.48 12.52 4.99
N SER A 87 1.58 11.29 5.49
CA SER A 87 2.68 10.84 6.35
C SER A 87 3.84 10.21 5.56
N PHE A 88 3.68 9.95 4.26
CA PHE A 88 4.71 9.35 3.39
C PHE A 88 4.54 9.80 1.93
N ALA A 89 4.45 11.12 1.72
CA ALA A 89 4.10 11.71 0.42
C ALA A 89 5.11 11.42 -0.71
N ALA A 90 6.32 10.94 -0.40
CA ALA A 90 7.32 10.58 -1.40
C ALA A 90 7.09 9.19 -2.04
N VAL A 91 6.09 8.44 -1.59
CA VAL A 91 5.82 7.09 -2.14
C VAL A 91 5.49 7.17 -3.64
N PRO A 92 6.14 6.38 -4.50
CA PRO A 92 5.93 6.48 -5.95
C PRO A 92 4.57 5.92 -6.41
N ALA A 93 3.94 5.08 -5.60
CA ALA A 93 2.63 4.52 -5.87
C ALA A 93 1.81 4.37 -4.59
N TYR A 94 0.57 4.85 -4.63
CA TYR A 94 -0.39 4.76 -3.53
C TYR A 94 -1.74 4.24 -4.03
N LEU A 95 -2.23 3.17 -3.40
CA LEU A 95 -3.51 2.53 -3.72
C LEU A 95 -4.46 2.60 -2.53
N LEU A 96 -5.69 3.02 -2.80
CA LEU A 96 -6.78 3.02 -1.82
C LEU A 96 -7.71 1.84 -2.09
N ALA A 97 -7.82 0.95 -1.10
CA ALA A 97 -8.67 -0.24 -1.14
C ALA A 97 -9.94 -0.11 -0.29
N TRP A 98 -10.11 1.02 0.41
CA TRP A 98 -11.33 1.45 1.14
C TRP A 98 -11.88 0.51 2.22
N GLY A 99 -11.24 -0.61 2.52
CA GLY A 99 -11.66 -1.46 3.63
C GLY A 99 -10.81 -2.71 3.82
N GLY A 100 -10.72 -3.17 5.06
CA GLY A 100 -10.01 -4.40 5.43
C GLY A 100 -10.79 -5.69 5.15
N ALA A 101 -11.97 -5.65 4.54
CA ALA A 101 -12.74 -6.86 4.22
C ALA A 101 -11.99 -7.73 3.19
N ASP A 102 -12.21 -9.04 3.25
CA ASP A 102 -11.53 -10.01 2.37
C ASP A 102 -11.78 -9.74 0.88
N VAL A 103 -12.99 -9.30 0.51
CA VAL A 103 -13.33 -8.84 -0.85
C VAL A 103 -12.45 -7.68 -1.32
N SER A 104 -12.25 -6.67 -0.49
CA SER A 104 -11.40 -5.50 -0.79
C SER A 104 -9.93 -5.89 -0.88
N GLN A 105 -9.46 -6.77 0.00
CA GLN A 105 -8.09 -7.29 -0.03
C GLN A 105 -7.82 -8.11 -1.31
N ARG A 106 -8.75 -8.97 -1.73
CA ARG A 106 -8.62 -9.72 -3.00
C ARG A 106 -8.65 -8.80 -4.21
N ALA A 107 -9.54 -7.81 -4.23
CA ALA A 107 -9.61 -6.83 -5.31
C ALA A 107 -8.30 -6.04 -5.44
N ALA A 108 -7.75 -5.55 -4.32
CA ALA A 108 -6.46 -4.86 -4.30
C ALA A 108 -5.31 -5.75 -4.79
N ALA A 109 -5.26 -7.02 -4.38
CA ALA A 109 -4.23 -7.96 -4.82
C ALA A 109 -4.31 -8.18 -6.34
N ARG A 110 -5.51 -8.44 -6.89
CA ARG A 110 -5.73 -8.62 -8.33
C ARG A 110 -5.37 -7.37 -9.13
N ALA A 111 -5.75 -6.19 -8.63
CA ALA A 111 -5.39 -4.92 -9.25
C ALA A 111 -3.87 -4.72 -9.32
N LEU A 112 -3.15 -4.97 -8.22
CA LEU A 112 -1.68 -4.86 -8.18
C LEU A 112 -0.97 -5.87 -9.08
N LEU A 113 -1.57 -7.04 -9.28
CA LEU A 113 -1.08 -8.05 -10.22
C LEU A 113 -1.48 -7.76 -11.68
N GLY A 114 -2.23 -6.69 -11.94
CA GLY A 114 -2.74 -6.34 -13.27
C GLY A 114 -3.86 -7.25 -13.77
N GLN A 115 -4.46 -8.07 -12.90
CA GLN A 115 -5.55 -8.99 -13.24
C GLN A 115 -6.93 -8.33 -13.18
N SER A 116 -7.02 -7.14 -12.62
CA SER A 116 -8.25 -6.33 -12.59
C SER A 116 -7.89 -4.87 -12.91
N PRO A 117 -8.74 -4.16 -13.68
CA PRO A 117 -8.45 -2.78 -14.01
C PRO A 117 -8.58 -1.90 -12.77
N ILE A 118 -7.77 -0.85 -12.70
CA ILE A 118 -7.91 0.22 -11.70
C ILE A 118 -8.64 1.36 -12.39
N THR A 119 -9.85 1.66 -11.93
CA THR A 119 -10.71 2.75 -12.46
C THR A 119 -11.37 3.56 -11.35
N GLY A 120 -10.99 3.30 -10.09
CA GLY A 120 -11.55 3.99 -8.93
C GLY A 120 -11.29 5.50 -8.99
N ARG A 121 -12.21 6.26 -8.42
CA ARG A 121 -12.11 7.72 -8.26
C ARG A 121 -12.29 8.07 -6.79
N LEU A 122 -11.60 9.11 -6.35
CA LEU A 122 -11.66 9.61 -4.99
C LEU A 122 -13.06 10.17 -4.68
N PRO A 123 -13.77 9.66 -3.67
CA PRO A 123 -15.03 10.24 -3.19
C PRO A 123 -14.80 11.40 -2.20
N VAL A 124 -13.55 11.74 -1.92
CA VAL A 124 -13.12 12.83 -1.00
C VAL A 124 -11.84 13.48 -1.52
N SER A 125 -11.57 14.72 -1.15
CA SER A 125 -10.26 15.34 -1.41
C SER A 125 -9.21 14.84 -0.40
N ILE A 126 -7.93 14.83 -0.80
CA ILE A 126 -6.77 14.56 0.05
C ILE A 126 -5.80 15.75 -0.05
N PRO A 127 -6.05 16.86 0.64
CA PRO A 127 -5.18 18.03 0.56
C PRO A 127 -3.79 17.77 1.16
N PRO A 128 -2.72 18.38 0.62
CA PRO A 128 -2.68 19.19 -0.60
C PRO A 128 -2.53 18.37 -1.90
N PHE A 129 -2.57 17.03 -1.83
CA PHE A 129 -2.12 16.14 -2.89
C PHE A 129 -3.14 15.90 -4.01
N HIS A 130 -4.41 15.65 -3.67
CA HIS A 130 -5.42 15.20 -4.63
C HIS A 130 -6.80 15.83 -4.39
N ARG A 131 -7.54 16.09 -5.46
CA ARG A 131 -8.91 16.61 -5.42
C ARG A 131 -9.95 15.50 -5.49
N PHE A 132 -11.16 15.79 -5.03
CA PHE A 132 -12.34 14.95 -5.25
C PHE A 132 -12.45 14.56 -6.74
N GLY A 133 -12.79 13.29 -7.00
CA GLY A 133 -12.95 12.74 -8.34
C GLY A 133 -11.65 12.37 -9.04
N GLU A 134 -10.47 12.66 -8.48
CA GLU A 134 -9.20 12.21 -9.07
C GLU A 134 -9.01 10.69 -8.92
N GLY A 135 -8.28 10.09 -9.86
CA GLY A 135 -7.93 8.67 -9.87
C GLY A 135 -7.17 8.33 -11.15
N LEU A 136 -6.38 7.26 -11.11
CA LEU A 136 -5.62 6.79 -12.26
C LEU A 136 -6.32 5.60 -12.91
N ASP A 137 -6.38 5.61 -14.23
CA ASP A 137 -6.81 4.44 -15.00
C ASP A 137 -5.61 3.53 -15.30
N ARG A 138 -5.74 2.26 -14.92
CA ARG A 138 -4.81 1.18 -15.32
C ARG A 138 -5.61 0.03 -15.90
N PRO A 139 -5.42 -0.31 -17.19
CA PRO A 139 -6.07 -1.49 -17.76
C PRO A 139 -5.50 -2.76 -17.13
N THR A 140 -6.19 -3.88 -17.34
CA THR A 140 -5.58 -5.19 -17.05
C THR A 140 -4.34 -5.39 -17.91
N ARG A 141 -3.35 -6.10 -17.36
CA ARG A 141 -2.17 -6.51 -18.12
C ARG A 141 -2.59 -7.63 -19.06
N ALA A 142 -2.37 -7.44 -20.36
CA ALA A 142 -2.50 -8.54 -21.31
C ALA A 142 -1.51 -9.65 -20.92
N ILE A 143 -1.99 -10.89 -20.85
CA ILE A 143 -1.11 -12.04 -20.70
C ILE A 143 -0.35 -12.17 -22.01
N THR A 144 0.90 -11.71 -22.06
CA THR A 144 1.78 -12.02 -23.18
C THR A 144 2.15 -13.49 -23.04
N VAL A 145 1.46 -14.36 -23.77
CA VAL A 145 1.93 -15.73 -24.01
C VAL A 145 3.07 -15.60 -25.01
N SER A 146 4.31 -15.68 -24.52
CA SER A 146 5.47 -15.93 -25.38
C SER A 146 5.27 -17.32 -25.98
N GLN A 147 5.07 -17.40 -27.30
CA GLN A 147 5.15 -18.66 -28.05
C GLN A 147 6.61 -19.06 -28.26
#